data_AF-A0A8T5TQF7-F1
#
_entry.id   AF-A0A8T5TQF7-F1
#
_cell.length_a   1.000
_cell.length_b   1.000
_cell.length_c   1.000
_cell.angle_alpha   90.00
_cell.angle_beta   90.00
_cell.angle_gamma   90.00
#
_symmetry.space_group_name_H-M   'P 1'
#
loop_
_entity.id
_entity.type
_entity.pdbx_description
1 polymer ?
#
loop_
_entity_poly.entity_id
_entity_poly.type
_entity_poly.pdbx_seq_one_letter_code
_entity_poly.pdbx_strand_id
1 'polypeptide(L)'
;AEVIFEKEYGFNPDMNVDDDVVKLMALAQKELEGLRSRVFNENVSEEKLEALTPEEITEWKENIKETFGDDYKFEEMENILGNKIAAIQSVSSIISSIQSQEALKLLFRLHGRNIGPPMDPPYVNYNGVYGQFDHLYITKREDCLACGNIEGEENVQLVVPFDADIGYIFKAMRISGYDLEPILWMITNPVNKEMYWNPYMSGEFKDPTIKLTALKIKSNDIISLTPLGKAKVESEIKKYNVIITFM
;
A
#
# COMPACT_ATOMS: atom_id res chain seq x y z
N ALA A 1 -19.58 10.69 -3.11
CA ALA A 1 -19.74 12.15 -2.95
C ALA A 1 -18.67 12.95 -3.71
N GLU A 2 -17.37 12.81 -3.38
CA GLU A 2 -16.29 13.61 -4.02
C GLU A 2 -16.24 13.49 -5.55
N VAL A 3 -16.37 12.27 -6.07
CA VAL A 3 -16.43 12.03 -7.53
C VAL A 3 -17.64 12.71 -8.19
N ILE A 4 -18.75 12.85 -7.47
CA ILE A 4 -19.94 13.55 -7.96
C ILE A 4 -19.70 15.06 -7.92
N PHE A 5 -19.10 15.56 -6.84
CA PHE A 5 -18.72 16.96 -6.70
C PHE A 5 -17.80 17.39 -7.85
N GLU A 6 -16.73 16.63 -8.12
CA GLU A 6 -15.79 16.93 -9.21
C GLU A 6 -16.50 16.95 -10.57
N LYS A 7 -17.44 16.03 -10.80
CA LYS A 7 -18.25 16.01 -12.04
C LYS A 7 -19.20 17.19 -12.17
N GLU A 8 -19.77 17.68 -11.06
CA GLU A 8 -20.77 18.76 -11.07
C GLU A 8 -20.13 20.14 -11.12
N TYR A 9 -19.03 20.34 -10.39
CA TYR A 9 -18.40 21.65 -10.20
C TYR A 9 -17.08 21.80 -10.97
N GLY A 10 -16.49 20.72 -11.48
CA GLY A 10 -15.30 20.75 -12.34
C GLY A 10 -13.97 20.91 -11.60
N PHE A 11 -13.97 20.78 -10.27
CA PHE A 11 -12.77 20.83 -9.42
C PHE A 11 -12.97 19.96 -8.17
N ASN A 12 -11.86 19.64 -7.48
CA ASN A 12 -11.90 18.90 -6.22
C ASN A 12 -12.36 19.82 -5.07
N PRO A 13 -13.23 19.34 -4.18
CA PRO A 13 -13.73 20.15 -3.07
C PRO A 13 -12.60 20.62 -2.14
N ASP A 14 -12.57 21.91 -1.80
CA ASP A 14 -11.65 22.44 -0.80
C ASP A 14 -12.29 22.37 0.59
N MET A 15 -11.74 21.51 1.44
CA MET A 15 -12.22 21.30 2.81
C MET A 15 -12.02 22.53 3.74
N ASN A 16 -11.28 23.55 3.30
CA ASN A 16 -11.12 24.82 4.03
C ASN A 16 -12.13 25.89 3.60
N VAL A 17 -12.96 25.61 2.60
CA VAL A 17 -13.98 26.53 2.07
C VAL A 17 -15.35 26.02 2.48
N ASP A 18 -16.02 26.74 3.39
CA ASP A 18 -17.33 26.33 3.93
C ASP A 18 -18.37 26.02 2.84
N ASP A 19 -18.38 26.79 1.74
CA ASP A 19 -19.31 26.59 0.62
C ASP A 19 -19.09 25.24 -0.09
N ASP A 20 -17.83 24.83 -0.28
CA ASP A 20 -17.49 23.53 -0.88
C ASP A 20 -17.89 22.39 0.06
N VAL A 21 -17.65 22.55 1.37
CA VAL A 21 -18.05 21.57 2.38
C VAL A 21 -19.58 21.41 2.44
N VAL A 22 -20.35 22.51 2.38
CA VAL A 22 -21.82 22.46 2.36
C VAL A 22 -22.33 21.75 1.10
N LYS A 23 -21.81 22.09 -0.07
CA LYS A 23 -22.20 21.45 -1.34
C LYS A 23 -21.87 19.95 -1.34
N LEU A 24 -20.69 19.59 -0.86
CA LEU A 24 -20.26 18.21 -0.75
C LEU A 24 -21.08 17.42 0.28
N MET A 25 -21.42 18.03 1.41
CA MET A 25 -22.34 17.48 2.41
C MET A 25 -23.71 17.19 1.80
N ALA A 26 -24.26 18.13 1.01
CA ALA A 26 -25.54 17.93 0.34
C ALA A 26 -25.50 16.73 -0.64
N LEU A 27 -24.39 16.58 -1.38
CA LEU A 27 -24.19 15.42 -2.25
C LEU A 27 -24.05 14.11 -1.47
N ALA A 28 -23.31 14.11 -0.37
CA ALA A 28 -23.16 12.94 0.50
C ALA A 28 -24.47 12.54 1.17
N GLN A 29 -25.25 13.52 1.63
CA GLN A 29 -26.57 13.32 2.22
C GLN A 29 -27.55 12.72 1.20
N LYS A 30 -27.51 13.21 -0.04
CA LYS A 30 -28.31 12.64 -1.14
C LYS A 30 -27.94 11.18 -1.44
N GLU A 31 -26.66 10.82 -1.37
CA GLU A 31 -26.23 9.43 -1.53
C GLU A 31 -26.72 8.54 -0.37
N LEU A 32 -26.68 9.04 0.87
CA LEU A 32 -27.17 8.33 2.05
C LEU A 32 -28.69 8.08 1.97
N GLU A 33 -29.46 9.10 1.58
CA GLU A 33 -30.90 8.99 1.34
C GLU A 33 -31.23 8.00 0.21
N GLY A 34 -30.45 8.04 -0.87
CA GLY A 34 -30.57 7.10 -1.98
C GLY A 34 -30.23 5.66 -1.57
N LEU A 35 -29.24 5.47 -0.69
CA LEU A 35 -28.91 4.16 -0.12
C LEU A 35 -30.06 3.64 0.74
N ARG A 36 -30.54 4.42 1.72
CA ARG A 36 -31.66 4.03 2.59
C ARG A 36 -32.90 3.67 1.77
N SER A 37 -33.19 4.43 0.72
CA SER A 37 -34.32 4.19 -0.19
C SER A 37 -34.15 2.90 -1.00
N ARG A 38 -32.95 2.61 -1.51
CA ARG A 38 -32.67 1.34 -2.21
C ARG A 38 -32.82 0.14 -1.29
N VAL A 39 -32.26 0.21 -0.08
CA VAL A 39 -32.37 -0.85 0.92
C VAL A 39 -33.84 -1.13 1.25
N PHE A 40 -34.65 -0.08 1.40
CA PHE A 40 -36.08 -0.26 1.61
C PHE A 40 -36.75 -0.98 0.42
N ASN A 41 -36.52 -0.52 -0.80
CA ASN A 41 -37.13 -1.08 -2.01
C ASN A 41 -36.65 -2.50 -2.34
N GLU A 42 -35.41 -2.86 -1.99
CA GLU A 42 -34.88 -4.21 -2.18
C GLU A 42 -35.46 -5.22 -1.16
N ASN A 43 -35.76 -4.76 0.06
CA ASN A 43 -36.31 -5.62 1.11
C ASN A 43 -37.85 -5.69 1.10
N VAL A 44 -38.51 -4.70 0.50
CA VAL A 44 -39.96 -4.63 0.40
C VAL A 44 -40.36 -4.61 -1.08
N SER A 45 -40.77 -5.78 -1.59
CA SER A 45 -41.31 -5.91 -2.95
C SER A 45 -42.62 -5.13 -3.12
N GLU A 46 -42.97 -4.74 -4.35
CA GLU A 46 -44.21 -4.00 -4.66
C GLU A 46 -45.46 -4.69 -4.10
N GLU A 47 -45.53 -6.02 -4.19
CA GLU A 47 -46.63 -6.84 -3.64
C GLU A 47 -46.70 -6.80 -2.10
N LYS A 48 -45.56 -6.67 -1.40
CA LYS A 48 -45.52 -6.52 0.06
C LYS A 48 -45.85 -5.10 0.49
N LEU A 49 -45.49 -4.11 -0.31
CA LEU A 49 -45.79 -2.69 -0.09
C LEU A 49 -47.31 -2.42 -0.07
N GLU A 50 -48.07 -3.10 -0.93
CA GLU A 50 -49.55 -2.99 -0.97
C GLU A 50 -50.24 -3.67 0.23
N ALA A 51 -49.56 -4.63 0.86
CA ALA A 51 -50.07 -5.37 2.01
C ALA A 51 -49.69 -4.74 3.37
N LEU A 52 -48.69 -3.86 3.39
CA LEU A 52 -48.19 -3.22 4.60
C LEU A 52 -49.04 -2.01 4.99
N THR A 53 -49.23 -1.85 6.29
CA THR A 53 -49.84 -0.65 6.85
C THR A 53 -48.86 0.53 6.83
N PRO A 54 -49.36 1.79 6.83
CA PRO A 54 -48.50 2.97 6.90
C PRO A 54 -47.57 2.99 8.13
N GLU A 55 -48.00 2.37 9.23
CA GLU A 55 -47.25 2.27 10.48
C GLU A 55 -46.04 1.33 10.33
N GLU A 56 -46.23 0.15 9.74
CA GLU A 56 -45.14 -0.80 9.47
C GLU A 56 -44.13 -0.22 8.47
N ILE A 57 -44.58 0.51 7.45
CA ILE A 57 -43.69 1.21 6.52
C ILE A 57 -42.80 2.22 7.24
N THR A 58 -43.35 2.90 8.26
CA THR A 58 -42.61 3.90 9.04
C THR A 58 -41.58 3.22 9.93
N GLU A 59 -41.95 2.13 10.60
CA GLU A 59 -41.05 1.32 11.43
C GLU A 59 -39.87 0.77 10.62
N TRP A 60 -40.12 0.28 9.40
CA TRP A 60 -39.05 -0.17 8.50
C TRP A 60 -38.10 0.96 8.13
N LYS A 61 -38.61 2.16 7.85
CA LYS A 61 -37.77 3.33 7.54
C LYS A 61 -36.96 3.80 8.74
N GLU A 62 -37.53 3.75 9.94
CA GLU A 62 -36.83 4.06 11.19
C GLU A 62 -35.73 3.05 11.47
N ASN A 63 -35.99 1.74 11.34
CA ASN A 63 -34.98 0.68 11.49
C ASN A 63 -33.81 0.86 10.51
N ILE A 64 -34.10 1.21 9.25
CA ILE A 64 -33.07 1.52 8.27
C ILE A 64 -32.28 2.77 8.70
N LYS A 65 -32.93 3.81 9.22
CA LYS A 65 -32.24 4.99 9.72
C LYS A 65 -31.33 4.67 10.91
N GLU A 66 -31.79 3.88 11.88
CA GLU A 66 -30.95 3.43 13.00
C GLU A 66 -29.74 2.62 12.54
N THR A 67 -29.92 1.77 11.53
CA THR A 67 -28.85 0.90 11.02
C THR A 67 -27.78 1.67 10.25
N PHE A 68 -28.19 2.63 9.43
CA PHE A 68 -27.28 3.39 8.56
C PHE A 68 -26.83 4.73 9.17
N GLY A 69 -27.23 5.02 10.41
CA GLY A 69 -26.89 6.25 11.13
C GLY A 69 -27.79 7.42 10.77
N ASP A 70 -27.66 8.53 11.51
CA ASP A 70 -28.39 9.78 11.26
C ASP A 70 -27.90 10.52 10.00
N ASP A 71 -28.55 11.62 9.67
CA ASP A 71 -28.11 12.52 8.61
C ASP A 71 -26.77 13.17 8.97
N TYR A 72 -25.92 13.37 7.95
CA TYR A 72 -24.58 13.91 8.18
C TYR A 72 -24.64 15.32 8.77
N LYS A 73 -23.84 15.54 9.81
CA LYS A 73 -23.61 16.89 10.33
C LYS A 73 -22.41 17.51 9.64
N PHE A 74 -22.44 18.83 9.48
CA PHE A 74 -21.34 19.59 8.88
C PHE A 74 -19.98 19.30 9.55
N GLU A 75 -19.99 19.17 10.88
CA GLU A 75 -18.81 18.86 11.70
C GLU A 75 -18.23 17.46 11.44
N GLU A 76 -19.05 16.53 10.96
CA GLU A 76 -18.64 15.14 10.67
C GLU A 76 -18.03 15.01 9.27
N MET A 77 -18.40 15.91 8.36
CA MET A 77 -17.92 15.91 6.97
C MET A 77 -16.41 16.06 6.89
N GLU A 78 -15.82 16.90 7.74
CA GLU A 78 -14.37 17.09 7.81
C GLU A 78 -13.64 15.79 8.19
N ASN A 79 -14.25 14.98 9.07
CA ASN A 79 -13.68 13.70 9.49
C ASN A 79 -13.84 12.61 8.43
N ILE A 80 -15.02 12.53 7.83
CA ILE A 80 -15.38 11.50 6.85
C ILE A 80 -14.61 11.68 5.54
N LEU A 81 -14.55 12.91 5.03
CA LEU A 81 -13.90 13.20 3.75
C LEU A 81 -12.39 13.32 3.90
N GLY A 82 -11.93 13.90 5.01
CA GLY A 82 -10.50 13.99 5.33
C GLY A 82 -9.86 12.66 5.74
N ASN A 83 -10.64 11.57 5.84
CA ASN A 83 -10.22 10.29 6.44
C ASN A 83 -9.47 10.51 7.77
N LYS A 84 -9.95 11.45 8.60
CA LYS A 84 -9.24 11.85 9.82
C LYS A 84 -9.27 10.70 10.81
N ILE A 85 -8.09 10.22 11.19
CA ILE A 85 -7.93 9.25 12.27
C ILE A 85 -7.85 10.02 13.59
N ALA A 86 -8.76 9.72 14.51
CA ALA A 86 -8.70 10.29 15.86
C ALA A 86 -7.35 9.98 16.51
N ALA A 87 -6.63 11.02 16.92
CA ALA A 87 -5.30 10.90 17.49
C ALA A 87 -5.25 11.55 18.88
N ILE A 88 -4.71 10.83 19.86
CA ILE A 88 -4.52 11.32 21.22
C ILE A 88 -3.03 11.21 21.56
N GLN A 89 -2.44 12.29 22.07
CA GLN A 89 -1.00 12.40 22.34
C GLN A 89 -0.48 11.30 23.28
N SER A 90 -1.28 10.84 24.24
CA SER A 90 -0.91 9.78 25.17
C SER A 90 -0.63 8.46 24.46
N VAL A 91 -1.47 8.07 23.50
CA VAL A 91 -1.29 6.85 22.71
C VAL A 91 0.00 6.93 21.90
N SER A 92 0.24 8.05 21.21
CA SER A 92 1.48 8.27 20.47
C SER A 92 2.71 8.19 21.37
N SER A 93 2.65 8.77 22.56
CA SER A 93 3.77 8.77 23.52
C SER A 93 4.11 7.35 24.00
N ILE A 94 3.10 6.52 24.25
CA ILE A 94 3.29 5.11 24.64
C ILE A 94 3.97 4.33 23.52
N ILE A 95 3.46 4.44 22.29
CA ILE A 95 4.04 3.73 21.13
C ILE A 95 5.47 4.20 20.86
N SER A 96 5.74 5.50 20.90
CA SER A 96 7.09 6.05 20.70
C SER A 96 8.08 5.61 21.79
N SER A 97 7.63 5.48 23.03
CA SER A 97 8.47 4.97 24.14
C SER A 97 8.90 3.52 23.89
N ILE A 98 7.96 2.65 23.49
CA ILE A 98 8.26 1.25 23.15
C ILE A 98 9.25 1.18 21.99
N GLN A 99 8.99 1.90 20.90
CA GLN A 99 9.87 1.94 19.72
C GLN A 99 11.28 2.42 20.07
N SER A 100 11.39 3.45 20.93
CA SER A 100 12.68 4.00 21.35
C SER A 100 13.51 3.00 22.16
N GLN A 101 12.85 2.22 23.04
CA GLN A 101 13.54 1.18 23.80
C GLN A 101 14.03 0.04 22.90
N GLU A 102 13.23 -0.40 21.93
CA GLU A 102 13.65 -1.43 20.97
C GLU A 102 14.79 -0.95 20.07
N ALA A 103 14.73 0.30 19.59
CA ALA A 103 15.81 0.90 18.82
C ALA A 103 17.13 0.92 19.61
N LEU A 104 17.08 1.30 20.89
CA LEU A 104 18.26 1.27 21.77
C LEU A 104 18.82 -0.15 21.93
N LYS A 105 17.98 -1.15 22.18
CA LYS A 105 18.42 -2.54 22.33
C LYS A 105 19.15 -3.03 21.07
N LEU A 106 18.60 -2.73 19.89
CA LEU A 106 19.19 -3.09 18.60
C LEU A 106 20.54 -2.36 18.37
N LEU A 107 20.59 -1.06 18.61
CA LEU A 107 21.81 -0.25 18.45
C LEU A 107 22.96 -0.76 19.34
N PHE A 108 22.69 -1.03 20.62
CA PHE A 108 23.71 -1.56 21.52
C PHE A 108 24.20 -2.93 21.06
N ARG A 109 23.30 -3.79 20.56
CA ARG A 109 23.64 -5.13 20.05
C ARG A 109 24.55 -5.07 18.83
N LEU A 110 24.31 -4.11 17.92
CA LEU A 110 25.20 -3.85 16.78
C LEU A 110 26.62 -3.46 17.22
N HIS A 111 26.75 -2.79 18.37
CA HIS A 111 28.04 -2.43 18.96
C HIS A 111 28.61 -3.49 19.93
N GLY A 112 28.09 -4.71 19.91
CA GLY A 112 28.59 -5.83 20.74
C GLY A 112 28.24 -5.71 22.23
N ARG A 113 27.30 -4.84 22.60
CA ARG A 113 26.78 -4.68 23.97
C ARG A 113 25.37 -5.22 24.06
N ASN A 114 24.98 -5.79 25.20
CA ASN A 114 23.63 -6.32 25.39
C ASN A 114 22.97 -5.62 26.59
N ILE A 115 21.93 -4.82 26.31
CA ILE A 115 21.11 -4.13 27.32
C ILE A 115 19.73 -4.77 27.50
N GLY A 116 19.52 -5.94 26.90
CA GLY A 116 18.27 -6.70 26.93
C GLY A 116 17.97 -7.33 25.56
N PRO A 117 17.26 -8.47 25.54
CA PRO A 117 16.82 -9.05 24.28
C PRO A 117 15.81 -8.13 23.58
N PRO A 118 15.78 -8.09 22.23
CA PRO A 118 14.68 -7.51 21.47
C PRO A 118 13.36 -8.14 21.90
N MET A 119 12.28 -7.36 21.81
CA MET A 119 10.94 -7.83 22.14
C MET A 119 10.54 -9.05 21.30
N ASP A 120 10.04 -10.08 21.97
CA ASP A 120 9.48 -11.30 21.38
C ASP A 120 8.19 -11.67 22.15
N PRO A 121 7.00 -11.64 21.52
CA PRO A 121 6.72 -11.42 20.10
C PRO A 121 7.08 -10.01 19.59
N PRO A 122 7.47 -9.88 18.30
CA PRO A 122 7.90 -8.60 17.75
C PRO A 122 6.75 -7.59 17.57
N TYR A 123 5.49 -8.05 17.55
CA TYR A 123 4.33 -7.18 17.42
C TYR A 123 3.59 -7.04 18.75
N VAL A 124 3.19 -5.81 19.04
CA VAL A 124 2.35 -5.47 20.18
C VAL A 124 1.19 -4.60 19.70
N ASN A 125 -0.02 -4.97 20.10
CA ASN A 125 -1.21 -4.15 19.95
C ASN A 125 -1.47 -3.45 21.29
N TYR A 126 -1.65 -2.13 21.26
CA TYR A 126 -2.02 -1.36 22.43
C TYR A 126 -3.45 -0.86 22.30
N ASN A 127 -4.33 -1.32 23.18
CA ASN A 127 -5.71 -0.83 23.25
C ASN A 127 -5.78 0.38 24.19
N GLY A 128 -5.86 1.58 23.61
CA GLY A 128 -5.92 2.84 24.36
C GLY A 128 -7.19 3.05 25.21
N VAL A 129 -8.26 2.29 24.97
CA VAL A 129 -9.51 2.38 25.75
C VAL A 129 -9.37 1.62 27.08
N TYR A 130 -8.77 0.43 27.03
CA TYR A 130 -8.60 -0.43 28.21
C TYR A 130 -7.20 -0.40 28.82
N GLY A 131 -6.24 0.29 28.18
CA GLY A 131 -4.85 0.34 28.61
C GLY A 131 -4.13 -1.02 28.52
N GLN A 132 -4.57 -1.90 27.63
CA GLN A 132 -4.09 -3.27 27.51
C GLN A 132 -3.05 -3.42 26.41
N PHE A 133 -2.07 -4.29 26.64
CA PHE A 133 -1.04 -4.68 25.68
C PHE A 133 -1.22 -6.14 25.31
N ASP A 134 -1.49 -6.40 24.04
CA ASP A 134 -1.62 -7.74 23.48
C ASP A 134 -0.43 -8.02 22.55
N HIS A 135 0.37 -9.03 22.91
CA HIS A 135 1.49 -9.45 22.07
C HIS A 135 1.01 -10.40 20.97
N LEU A 136 1.42 -10.12 19.73
CA LEU A 136 1.01 -10.87 18.54
C LEU A 136 2.20 -11.62 17.95
N TYR A 137 2.07 -12.94 17.85
CA TYR A 137 3.01 -13.79 17.15
C TYR A 137 2.73 -13.74 15.65
N ILE A 138 3.43 -12.86 14.94
CA ILE A 138 3.42 -12.82 13.47
C ILE A 138 4.70 -13.49 12.98
N THR A 139 4.54 -14.62 12.30
CA THR A 139 5.65 -15.31 11.63
C THR A 139 5.84 -14.78 10.22
N LYS A 140 7.09 -14.83 9.72
CA LYS A 140 7.37 -14.58 8.30
C LYS A 140 6.57 -15.60 7.47
N ARG A 141 5.84 -15.09 6.49
CA ARG A 141 5.18 -15.90 5.47
C ARG A 141 6.18 -16.23 4.36
N GLU A 142 6.38 -17.51 4.08
CA GLU A 142 7.27 -17.94 2.99
C GLU A 142 6.74 -17.55 1.61
N ASP A 143 5.43 -17.38 1.46
CA ASP A 143 4.77 -16.94 0.23
C ASP A 143 4.64 -15.41 0.13
N CYS A 144 5.29 -14.63 1.01
CA CYS A 144 5.26 -13.18 0.94
C CYS A 144 6.03 -12.66 -0.29
N LEU A 145 5.38 -11.87 -1.14
CA LEU A 145 6.02 -11.25 -2.32
C LEU A 145 7.21 -10.34 -1.99
N ALA A 146 7.30 -9.81 -0.76
CA ALA A 146 8.36 -8.89 -0.35
C ALA A 146 9.52 -9.60 0.34
N CYS A 147 9.24 -10.50 1.29
CA CYS A 147 10.26 -11.12 2.14
C CYS A 147 10.21 -12.65 2.16
N GLY A 148 9.26 -13.26 1.47
CA GLY A 148 9.09 -14.71 1.36
C GLY A 148 10.10 -15.34 0.41
N ASN A 149 10.37 -16.62 0.61
CA ASN A 149 11.20 -17.42 -0.29
C ASN A 149 10.27 -18.11 -1.31
N ILE A 150 9.97 -17.42 -2.40
CA ILE A 150 9.11 -17.95 -3.46
C ILE A 150 9.97 -18.81 -4.39
N GLU A 151 9.58 -20.06 -4.62
CA GLU A 151 10.32 -20.95 -5.53
C GLU A 151 10.47 -20.32 -6.92
N GLY A 152 11.72 -20.13 -7.34
CA GLY A 152 12.07 -19.52 -8.62
C GLY A 152 12.09 -17.98 -8.62
N GLU A 153 11.86 -17.30 -7.50
CA GLU A 153 12.16 -15.87 -7.35
C GLU A 153 13.22 -15.63 -6.28
N GLU A 154 14.15 -14.71 -6.55
CA GLU A 154 15.19 -14.34 -5.60
C GLU A 154 15.33 -12.82 -5.47
N ASN A 155 15.46 -12.34 -4.24
CA ASN A 155 15.62 -10.92 -3.94
C ASN A 155 17.11 -10.61 -3.74
N VAL A 156 17.66 -9.68 -4.53
CA VAL A 156 19.07 -9.30 -4.47
C VAL A 156 19.20 -7.81 -4.25
N GLN A 157 19.90 -7.40 -3.19
CA GLN A 157 20.21 -5.99 -2.98
C GLN A 157 21.57 -5.65 -3.59
N LEU A 158 21.59 -4.66 -4.48
CA LEU A 158 22.81 -4.17 -5.12
C LEU A 158 23.10 -2.74 -4.69
N VAL A 159 24.34 -2.51 -4.30
CA VAL A 159 24.86 -1.17 -4.06
C VAL A 159 25.62 -0.73 -5.31
N VAL A 160 25.17 0.35 -5.94
CA VAL A 160 25.72 0.84 -7.22
C VAL A 160 26.13 2.32 -7.11
N PRO A 161 27.19 2.75 -7.81
CA PRO A 161 27.56 4.16 -7.88
C PRO A 161 26.44 5.03 -8.48
N PHE A 162 26.39 6.32 -8.11
CA PHE A 162 25.42 7.28 -8.68
C PHE A 162 25.46 7.38 -10.22
N ASP A 163 26.61 7.14 -10.84
CA ASP A 163 26.80 7.17 -12.29
C ASP A 163 26.65 5.80 -12.97
N ALA A 164 26.18 4.78 -12.26
CA ALA A 164 25.99 3.43 -12.77
C ALA A 164 25.07 3.37 -14.00
N ASP A 165 25.41 2.46 -14.91
CA ASP A 165 24.67 2.13 -16.11
C ASP A 165 24.03 0.73 -16.02
N ILE A 166 23.25 0.35 -17.04
CA ILE A 166 22.64 -0.98 -17.12
C ILE A 166 23.72 -2.09 -17.08
N GLY A 167 24.85 -1.89 -17.76
CA GLY A 167 25.97 -2.83 -17.75
C GLY A 167 26.52 -3.09 -16.34
N TYR A 168 26.52 -2.06 -15.49
CA TYR A 168 26.94 -2.15 -14.11
C TYR A 168 26.04 -3.06 -13.28
N ILE A 169 24.73 -3.14 -13.57
CA ILE A 169 23.82 -4.08 -12.88
C ILE A 169 24.31 -5.52 -13.05
N PHE A 170 24.65 -5.93 -14.27
CA PHE A 170 25.15 -7.29 -14.53
C PHE A 170 26.51 -7.53 -13.86
N LYS A 171 27.38 -6.52 -13.84
CA LYS A 171 28.66 -6.58 -13.12
C LYS A 171 28.44 -6.73 -11.61
N ALA A 172 27.51 -5.97 -11.05
CA ALA A 172 27.17 -6.02 -9.63
C ALA A 172 26.53 -7.36 -9.24
N MET A 173 25.65 -7.92 -10.09
CA MET A 173 25.11 -9.26 -9.92
C MET A 173 26.22 -10.32 -9.88
N ARG A 174 27.21 -10.24 -10.78
CA ARG A 174 28.37 -11.13 -10.78
C ARG A 174 29.21 -11.01 -9.50
N ILE A 175 29.41 -9.78 -9.00
CA ILE A 175 30.10 -9.55 -7.72
C ILE A 175 29.33 -10.19 -6.55
N SER A 176 28.01 -10.15 -6.60
CA SER A 176 27.12 -10.78 -5.61
C SER A 176 27.00 -12.31 -5.77
N GLY A 177 27.74 -12.92 -6.69
CA GLY A 177 27.78 -14.37 -6.89
C GLY A 177 26.85 -14.91 -7.98
N TYR A 178 26.11 -14.05 -8.68
CA TYR A 178 25.20 -14.44 -9.76
C TYR A 178 25.81 -14.13 -11.14
N ASP A 179 26.34 -15.15 -11.83
CA ASP A 179 26.89 -14.96 -13.17
C ASP A 179 25.79 -14.97 -14.23
N LEU A 180 25.26 -13.79 -14.53
CA LEU A 180 24.19 -13.59 -15.50
C LEU A 180 24.74 -13.10 -16.83
N GLU A 181 24.51 -13.85 -17.91
CA GLU A 181 24.86 -13.41 -19.28
C GLU A 181 23.85 -12.37 -19.80
N PRO A 182 24.24 -11.11 -20.08
CA PRO A 182 23.28 -10.05 -20.42
C PRO A 182 22.37 -10.34 -21.63
N ILE A 183 22.81 -11.20 -22.56
CA ILE A 183 22.06 -11.63 -23.75
C ILE A 183 20.87 -12.55 -23.41
N LEU A 184 20.87 -13.13 -22.21
CA LEU A 184 19.86 -14.08 -21.75
C LEU A 184 18.91 -13.49 -20.71
N TRP A 185 18.94 -12.18 -20.47
CA TRP A 185 18.15 -11.55 -19.41
C TRP A 185 17.54 -10.23 -19.88
N MET A 186 16.34 -9.94 -19.36
CA MET A 186 15.59 -8.71 -19.58
C MET A 186 15.43 -7.98 -18.25
N ILE A 187 15.51 -6.65 -18.26
CA ILE A 187 15.25 -5.80 -17.08
C ILE A 187 13.97 -5.00 -17.31
N THR A 188 13.05 -5.08 -16.35
CA THR A 188 11.80 -4.32 -16.36
C THR A 188 11.50 -3.71 -14.99
N ASN A 189 10.64 -2.71 -14.97
CA ASN A 189 10.03 -2.22 -13.75
C ASN A 189 8.83 -3.11 -13.37
N PRO A 190 8.78 -3.64 -12.14
CA PRO A 190 7.72 -4.56 -11.74
C PRO A 190 6.34 -3.90 -11.66
N VAL A 191 6.27 -2.58 -11.42
CA VAL A 191 5.02 -1.84 -11.19
C VAL A 191 4.42 -1.38 -12.52
N ASN A 192 5.13 -0.53 -13.26
CA ASN A 192 4.60 0.07 -14.48
C ASN A 192 4.87 -0.76 -15.76
N LYS A 193 5.60 -1.88 -15.63
CA LYS A 193 6.01 -2.77 -16.73
C LYS A 193 6.90 -2.13 -17.80
N GLU A 194 7.48 -0.97 -17.50
CA GLU A 194 8.45 -0.31 -18.37
C GLU A 194 9.68 -1.20 -18.56
N MET A 195 10.19 -1.25 -19.78
CA MET A 195 11.33 -2.07 -20.13
C MET A 195 12.59 -1.22 -20.13
N TYR A 196 13.60 -1.65 -19.39
CA TYR A 196 14.87 -0.96 -19.28
C TYR A 196 15.95 -1.60 -20.14
N TRP A 197 15.93 -2.93 -20.26
CA TRP A 197 16.91 -3.69 -21.04
C TRP A 197 16.25 -4.90 -21.69
N ASN A 198 16.44 -5.08 -23.00
CA ASN A 198 16.10 -6.28 -23.73
C ASN A 198 17.10 -6.52 -24.88
N PRO A 199 17.90 -7.59 -24.81
CA PRO A 199 18.96 -7.86 -25.78
C PRO A 199 18.45 -8.22 -27.19
N TYR A 200 17.15 -8.55 -27.31
CA TYR A 200 16.49 -8.88 -28.58
C TYR A 200 15.82 -7.68 -29.25
N MET A 201 15.76 -6.54 -28.57
CA MET A 201 15.26 -5.28 -29.15
C MET A 201 16.41 -4.44 -29.71
N SER A 202 16.09 -3.49 -30.59
CA SER A 202 17.04 -2.53 -31.14
C SER A 202 16.93 -1.17 -30.45
N GLY A 203 17.96 -0.34 -30.63
CA GLY A 203 18.01 1.02 -30.06
C GLY A 203 18.37 1.02 -28.58
N GLU A 204 17.78 1.95 -27.84
CA GLU A 204 18.09 2.23 -26.42
C GLU A 204 17.91 1.02 -25.52
N PHE A 205 16.97 0.11 -25.83
CA PHE A 205 16.73 -1.10 -25.03
C PHE A 205 17.88 -2.13 -25.06
N LYS A 206 18.89 -1.95 -25.92
CA LYS A 206 20.08 -2.80 -26.03
C LYS A 206 21.37 -2.05 -25.72
N ASP A 207 21.28 -0.79 -25.31
CA ASP A 207 22.46 0.01 -24.97
C ASP A 207 22.82 -0.17 -23.48
N PRO A 208 23.95 -0.84 -23.16
CA PRO A 208 24.32 -1.10 -21.78
C PRO A 208 24.84 0.15 -21.06
N THR A 209 25.10 1.24 -21.79
CA THR A 209 25.69 2.47 -21.27
C THR A 209 24.67 3.49 -20.77
N ILE A 210 23.37 3.19 -20.92
CA ILE A 210 22.30 4.03 -20.38
C ILE A 210 22.39 4.06 -18.87
N LYS A 211 22.47 5.27 -18.32
CA LYS A 211 22.54 5.50 -16.88
C LYS A 211 21.21 5.16 -16.21
N LEU A 212 21.28 4.56 -15.02
CA LEU A 212 20.09 4.23 -14.22
C LEU A 212 19.28 5.48 -13.85
N THR A 213 19.97 6.61 -13.64
CA THR A 213 19.34 7.91 -13.37
C THR A 213 18.56 8.46 -14.58
N ALA A 214 19.01 8.17 -15.82
CA ALA A 214 18.27 8.56 -17.03
C ALA A 214 16.96 7.78 -17.17
N LEU A 215 16.93 6.55 -16.67
CA LEU A 215 15.73 5.69 -16.59
C LEU A 215 14.81 6.05 -15.40
N LYS A 216 15.11 7.13 -14.68
CA LYS A 216 14.37 7.61 -13.49
C LYS A 216 14.31 6.58 -12.34
N ILE A 217 15.25 5.63 -12.30
CA ILE A 217 15.40 4.69 -11.19
C ILE A 217 15.95 5.46 -9.98
N LYS A 218 15.27 5.38 -8.85
CA LYS A 218 15.65 6.00 -7.57
C LYS A 218 16.28 4.98 -6.63
N SER A 219 16.90 5.47 -5.56
CA SER A 219 17.43 4.59 -4.51
C SER A 219 16.29 3.85 -3.82
N ASN A 220 16.49 2.57 -3.59
CA ASN A 220 15.54 1.57 -3.10
C ASN A 220 14.43 1.19 -4.10
N ASP A 221 14.53 1.60 -5.36
CA ASP A 221 13.63 1.07 -6.40
C ASP A 221 13.96 -0.39 -6.69
N ILE A 222 12.91 -1.15 -7.02
CA ILE A 222 12.99 -2.55 -7.39
C ILE A 222 12.93 -2.66 -8.91
N ILE A 223 13.89 -3.35 -9.50
CA ILE A 223 13.88 -3.77 -10.90
C ILE A 223 13.76 -5.29 -10.97
N SER A 224 13.13 -5.81 -12.00
CA SER A 224 12.96 -7.25 -12.22
C SER A 224 13.85 -7.73 -13.35
N LEU A 225 14.71 -8.71 -13.08
CA LEU A 225 15.47 -9.43 -14.09
C LEU A 225 14.74 -10.74 -14.41
N THR A 226 14.36 -10.92 -15.66
CA THR A 226 13.63 -12.10 -16.14
C THR A 226 14.47 -12.82 -17.20
N PRO A 227 14.61 -14.16 -17.13
CA PRO A 227 15.41 -14.90 -18.09
C PRO A 227 14.72 -14.99 -19.46
N LEU A 228 15.52 -14.98 -20.51
CA LEU A 228 15.16 -15.08 -21.92
C LEU A 228 15.86 -16.29 -22.56
N GLY A 229 15.31 -16.76 -23.69
CA GLY A 229 15.95 -17.81 -24.49
C GLY A 229 16.23 -19.09 -23.68
N LYS A 230 17.49 -19.55 -23.71
CA LYS A 230 17.93 -20.77 -23.00
C LYS A 230 17.84 -20.66 -21.49
N ALA A 231 18.14 -19.48 -20.92
CA ALA A 231 18.04 -19.26 -19.47
C ALA A 231 16.60 -19.45 -18.96
N LYS A 232 15.58 -19.23 -19.80
CA LYS A 232 14.18 -19.46 -19.41
C LYS A 232 13.85 -20.95 -19.18
N VAL A 233 14.61 -21.84 -19.81
CA VAL A 233 14.39 -23.30 -19.75
C VAL A 233 15.33 -23.95 -18.72
N GLU A 234 16.56 -23.44 -18.59
CA GLU A 234 17.62 -24.05 -17.78
C GLU A 234 17.77 -23.42 -16.39
N SER A 235 17.35 -22.16 -16.18
CA SER A 235 17.47 -21.50 -14.89
C SER A 235 16.38 -21.97 -13.92
N GLU A 236 16.78 -22.43 -12.75
CA GLU A 236 15.87 -22.68 -11.62
C GLU A 236 15.19 -21.37 -11.18
N ILE A 237 15.91 -20.25 -11.29
CA ILE A 237 15.43 -18.91 -10.97
C ILE A 237 14.75 -18.30 -12.20
N LYS A 238 13.45 -18.07 -12.07
CA LYS A 238 12.57 -17.47 -13.08
C LYS A 238 12.52 -15.95 -12.98
N LYS A 239 12.99 -15.36 -11.88
CA LYS A 239 13.01 -13.91 -11.69
C LYS A 239 13.97 -13.51 -10.57
N TYR A 240 14.76 -12.46 -10.80
CA TYR A 240 15.40 -11.74 -9.69
C TYR A 240 14.69 -10.41 -9.46
N ASN A 241 14.33 -10.13 -8.23
CA ASN A 241 13.91 -8.79 -7.80
C ASN A 241 15.15 -8.08 -7.24
N VAL A 242 15.69 -7.16 -8.02
CA VAL A 242 16.92 -6.45 -7.69
C VAL A 242 16.56 -5.09 -7.07
N ILE A 243 17.00 -4.87 -5.83
CA ILE A 243 16.83 -3.61 -5.11
C ILE A 243 18.07 -2.74 -5.34
N ILE A 244 17.91 -1.61 -6.01
CA ILE A 244 19.02 -0.71 -6.35
C ILE A 244 19.22 0.31 -5.24
N THR A 245 20.38 0.29 -4.58
CA THR A 245 20.78 1.32 -3.60
C THR A 245 21.92 2.15 -4.18
N PHE A 246 21.73 3.45 -4.36
CA PHE A 246 22.79 4.34 -4.84
C PHE A 246 23.74 4.72 -3.70
N MET A 247 25.04 4.77 -3.99
CA MET A 247 26.10 5.29 -3.13
C MET A 247 26.76 6.53 -3.74
#